data_AF-A0A2T7HEQ8-F1
#
_entry.id   AF-A0A2T7HEQ8-F1
#
_cell.length_a   1.000
_cell.length_b   1.000
_cell.length_c   1.000
_cell.angle_alpha   90.00
_cell.angle_beta   90.00
_cell.angle_gamma   90.00
#
_symmetry.space_group_name_H-M   'P 1'
#
loop_
_entity.id
_entity.type
_entity.pdbx_description
1 polymer ?
#
loop_
_entity_poly.entity_id
_entity_poly.type
_entity_poly.pdbx_seq_one_letter_code
_entity_poly.pdbx_strand_id
1 'polypeptide(L)'
;MPEGKDPVSVVCFGDSLTWGFNPADRSRYGHDIRWTRRMQRDLGPGFYVLEEGVNGRTTVHEDPVMGDRNGLAHLGTVRRTHMPIDILIIMLGTNDLKTRFSGNAETIATSMGRLLDFARRPTDDVEGRAPKVLLMSPPPLGPLAGTPFAAQFDDRSYRESYRLAACYRDKAAEYGAAFFDTGTVIAASRLDAVHFDAEPQADLAKAVAAEVRKLAES
;
A
#
# COMPACT_ATOMS: atom_id res chain seq x y z
N MET A 1 21.91 21.16 -6.50
CA MET A 1 22.04 19.72 -6.81
C MET A 1 23.45 19.55 -7.35
N PRO A 2 24.30 18.68 -6.80
CA PRO A 2 25.50 18.31 -7.54
C PRO A 2 25.05 17.67 -8.86
N GLU A 3 25.72 17.98 -9.95
CA GLU A 3 25.44 17.40 -11.26
C GLU A 3 25.55 15.87 -11.19
N GLY A 4 24.55 15.15 -11.71
CA GLY A 4 24.78 13.80 -12.26
C GLY A 4 24.08 12.59 -11.67
N LYS A 5 23.10 12.69 -10.76
CA LYS A 5 22.27 11.52 -10.39
C LYS A 5 20.79 11.86 -10.33
N ASP A 6 19.98 11.10 -11.06
CA ASP A 6 18.52 11.20 -11.01
C ASP A 6 18.01 10.90 -9.59
N PRO A 7 16.89 11.52 -9.16
CA PRO A 7 16.32 11.26 -7.85
C PRO A 7 15.86 9.80 -7.74
N VAL A 8 15.93 9.24 -6.53
CA VAL A 8 15.44 7.88 -6.25
C VAL A 8 13.94 7.81 -6.51
N SER A 9 13.53 7.00 -7.47
CA SER A 9 12.14 6.79 -7.87
C SER A 9 11.42 5.85 -6.91
N VAL A 10 10.36 6.35 -6.26
CA VAL A 10 9.58 5.63 -5.24
C VAL A 10 8.12 5.56 -5.66
N VAL A 11 7.64 4.37 -6.02
CA VAL A 11 6.24 4.15 -6.40
C VAL A 11 5.44 3.64 -5.21
N CYS A 12 4.40 4.39 -4.82
CA CYS A 12 3.47 4.00 -3.76
C CYS A 12 2.25 3.30 -4.37
N PHE A 13 2.30 1.97 -4.45
CA PHE A 13 1.24 1.14 -5.01
C PHE A 13 0.27 0.66 -3.93
N GLY A 14 -0.99 1.08 -4.01
CA GLY A 14 -1.98 0.68 -3.01
C GLY A 14 -3.43 0.94 -3.42
N ASP A 15 -4.29 1.03 -2.42
CA ASP A 15 -5.74 1.22 -2.58
C ASP A 15 -6.21 2.63 -2.19
N SER A 16 -7.40 2.76 -1.60
CA SER A 16 -7.94 4.03 -1.11
C SER A 16 -7.12 4.65 0.04
N LEU A 17 -6.40 3.84 0.81
CA LEU A 17 -5.49 4.29 1.86
C LEU A 17 -4.27 5.02 1.28
N THR A 18 -3.87 4.65 0.06
CA THR A 18 -2.80 5.33 -0.70
C THR A 18 -3.36 6.47 -1.56
N TRP A 19 -4.56 6.31 -2.12
CA TRP A 19 -5.21 7.37 -2.91
C TRP A 19 -5.53 8.60 -2.05
N GLY A 20 -5.79 8.39 -0.77
CA GLY A 20 -6.14 9.43 0.20
C GLY A 20 -7.64 9.66 0.30
N PHE A 21 -8.42 8.60 0.51
CA PHE A 21 -9.87 8.71 0.71
C PHE A 21 -10.20 9.41 2.03
N ASN A 22 -11.07 10.43 1.97
CA ASN A 22 -11.56 11.15 3.15
C ASN A 22 -12.79 10.43 3.72
N PRO A 23 -12.75 9.85 4.94
CA PRO A 23 -13.88 9.15 5.54
C PRO A 23 -15.07 10.07 5.88
N ALA A 24 -14.87 11.39 6.00
CA ALA A 24 -15.94 12.32 6.37
C ALA A 24 -16.90 12.63 5.21
N ASP A 25 -16.37 12.87 4.02
CA ASP A 25 -17.14 13.34 2.85
C ASP A 25 -16.92 12.51 1.58
N ARG A 26 -16.07 11.47 1.65
CA ARG A 26 -15.74 10.55 0.55
C ARG A 26 -14.99 11.20 -0.60
N SER A 27 -14.48 12.42 -0.42
CA SER A 27 -13.60 13.10 -1.36
C SER A 27 -12.17 12.55 -1.29
N ARG A 28 -11.29 13.14 -2.09
CA ARG A 28 -9.84 12.90 -2.00
C ARG A 28 -9.22 13.96 -1.12
N TYR A 29 -8.42 13.55 -0.14
CA TYR A 29 -7.58 14.45 0.61
C TYR A 29 -6.63 15.25 -0.29
N GLY A 30 -6.40 16.51 0.10
CA GLY A 30 -5.44 17.41 -0.54
C GLY A 30 -3.99 16.94 -0.44
N HIS A 31 -3.12 17.59 -1.21
CA HIS A 31 -1.70 17.23 -1.30
C HIS A 31 -0.96 17.43 0.02
N ASP A 32 -1.43 18.33 0.85
CA ASP A 32 -0.90 18.62 2.17
C ASP A 32 -1.26 17.54 3.21
N ILE A 33 -2.23 16.67 2.94
CA ILE A 33 -2.71 15.66 3.90
C ILE A 33 -2.16 14.27 3.59
N ARG A 34 -2.23 13.82 2.33
CA ARG A 34 -1.89 12.45 1.94
C ARG A 34 -0.48 12.04 2.40
N TRP A 35 -0.37 10.88 3.04
CA TRP A 35 0.90 10.38 3.60
C TRP A 35 2.01 10.29 2.55
N THR A 36 1.68 9.93 1.31
CA THR A 36 2.60 9.88 0.15
C THR A 36 3.22 11.24 -0.18
N ARG A 37 2.43 12.32 -0.15
CA ARG A 37 2.89 13.68 -0.45
C ARG A 37 3.66 14.28 0.72
N ARG A 38 3.23 14.00 1.94
CA ARG A 38 4.01 14.34 3.14
C ARG A 38 5.36 13.61 3.14
N MET A 39 5.38 12.33 2.77
CA MET A 39 6.60 11.53 2.62
C MET A 39 7.53 12.15 1.58
N GLN A 40 7.04 12.55 0.40
CA GLN A 40 7.84 13.28 -0.60
C GLN A 40 8.49 14.54 -0.02
N ARG A 41 7.72 15.36 0.71
CA ARG A 41 8.24 16.58 1.33
C ARG A 41 9.35 16.25 2.34
N ASP A 42 9.12 15.23 3.16
CA ASP A 42 10.06 14.83 4.20
C ASP A 42 11.35 14.21 3.61
N LEU A 43 11.23 13.44 2.51
CA LEU A 43 12.36 12.86 1.76
C LEU A 43 13.19 13.93 1.01
N GLY A 44 12.54 14.99 0.53
CA GLY A 44 13.19 16.09 -0.19
C GLY A 44 13.54 15.77 -1.65
N PRO A 45 14.30 16.64 -2.33
CA PRO A 45 14.50 16.61 -3.79
C PRO A 45 15.39 15.46 -4.30
N GLY A 46 16.03 14.70 -3.41
CA GLY A 46 16.77 13.49 -3.78
C GLY A 46 15.88 12.28 -4.10
N PHE A 47 14.56 12.41 -3.91
CA PHE A 47 13.57 11.38 -4.14
C PHE A 47 12.44 11.90 -5.03
N TYR A 48 11.86 11.02 -5.82
CA TYR A 48 10.69 11.29 -6.65
C TYR A 48 9.59 10.26 -6.35
N VAL A 49 8.53 10.70 -5.67
CA VAL A 49 7.44 9.85 -5.19
C VAL A 49 6.25 9.89 -6.14
N LEU A 50 5.84 8.72 -6.59
CA LEU A 50 4.70 8.49 -7.47
C LEU A 50 3.54 7.86 -6.70
N GLU A 51 2.33 8.38 -6.89
CA GLU A 51 1.11 7.93 -6.18
C GLU A 51 0.28 7.01 -7.07
N GLU A 52 0.28 5.71 -6.78
CA GLU A 52 -0.49 4.68 -7.49
C GLU A 52 -1.54 4.06 -6.55
N GLY A 53 -2.44 4.89 -6.02
CA GLY A 53 -3.56 4.47 -5.18
C GLY A 53 -4.88 4.34 -5.96
N VAL A 54 -5.56 3.20 -5.88
CA VAL A 54 -6.87 2.98 -6.52
C VAL A 54 -7.89 2.45 -5.53
N ASN A 55 -8.97 3.21 -5.31
CA ASN A 55 -10.01 2.85 -4.35
C ASN A 55 -10.61 1.48 -4.65
N GLY A 56 -10.54 0.56 -3.67
CA GLY A 56 -11.07 -0.79 -3.81
C GLY A 56 -10.09 -1.81 -4.42
N ARG A 57 -8.86 -1.41 -4.78
CA ARG A 57 -7.86 -2.32 -5.34
C ARG A 57 -7.60 -3.46 -4.36
N THR A 58 -7.62 -4.69 -4.88
CA THR A 58 -7.30 -5.92 -4.14
C THR A 58 -5.87 -6.35 -4.47
N THR A 59 -5.37 -7.42 -3.84
CA THR A 59 -4.13 -8.06 -4.29
C THR A 59 -4.28 -8.63 -5.70
N VAL A 60 -5.01 -9.73 -5.86
CA VAL A 60 -5.06 -10.51 -7.13
C VAL A 60 -6.48 -10.72 -7.66
N HIS A 61 -7.49 -10.20 -6.96
CA HIS A 61 -8.89 -10.46 -7.28
C HIS A 61 -9.47 -9.37 -8.18
N GLU A 62 -10.16 -9.80 -9.24
CA GLU A 62 -11.07 -8.88 -9.91
C GLU A 62 -12.31 -8.70 -9.04
N ASP A 63 -12.74 -7.45 -8.82
CA ASP A 63 -13.92 -7.19 -8.00
C ASP A 63 -15.16 -7.33 -8.90
N PRO A 64 -16.04 -8.33 -8.67
CA PRO A 64 -17.18 -8.57 -9.56
C PRO A 64 -18.23 -7.46 -9.52
N VAL A 65 -18.15 -6.54 -8.55
CA VAL A 65 -19.07 -5.40 -8.41
C VAL A 65 -18.46 -4.14 -8.98
N MET A 66 -17.18 -3.88 -8.69
CA MET A 66 -16.53 -2.62 -9.05
C MET A 66 -15.83 -2.68 -10.42
N GLY A 67 -15.39 -3.88 -10.85
CA GLY A 67 -14.49 -4.09 -11.98
C GLY A 67 -13.16 -3.36 -11.81
N ASP A 68 -12.17 -3.71 -12.64
CA ASP A 68 -10.86 -3.05 -12.69
C ASP A 68 -10.22 -2.84 -11.30
N ARG A 69 -10.20 -3.88 -10.45
CA ARG A 69 -9.60 -3.82 -9.10
C ARG A 69 -8.45 -4.78 -8.87
N ASN A 70 -8.07 -5.57 -9.87
CA ASN A 70 -7.00 -6.54 -9.76
C ASN A 70 -5.61 -5.86 -9.64
N GLY A 71 -5.02 -5.87 -8.45
CA GLY A 71 -3.70 -5.28 -8.19
C GLY A 71 -2.58 -5.91 -9.02
N LEU A 72 -2.57 -7.22 -9.21
CA LEU A 72 -1.56 -7.89 -10.04
C LEU A 72 -1.64 -7.43 -11.51
N ALA A 73 -2.84 -7.28 -12.06
CA ALA A 73 -3.03 -6.76 -13.42
C ALA A 73 -2.53 -5.31 -13.54
N HIS A 74 -2.93 -4.44 -12.59
CA HIS A 74 -2.48 -3.05 -12.55
C HIS A 74 -0.96 -2.92 -12.40
N LEU A 75 -0.33 -3.75 -11.56
CA LEU A 75 1.10 -3.70 -11.30
C LEU A 75 1.91 -3.94 -12.58
N GLY A 76 1.40 -4.74 -13.51
CA GLY A 76 1.98 -4.90 -14.85
C GLY A 76 2.11 -3.58 -15.60
N THR A 77 1.06 -2.76 -15.60
CA THR A 77 1.07 -1.45 -16.26
C THR A 77 1.95 -0.46 -15.50
N VAL A 78 1.81 -0.38 -14.17
CA VAL A 78 2.60 0.52 -13.31
C VAL A 78 4.10 0.30 -13.45
N ARG A 79 4.55 -0.97 -13.52
CA ARG A 79 5.98 -1.28 -13.72
C ARG A 79 6.52 -0.76 -15.06
N ARG A 80 5.70 -0.73 -16.11
CA ARG A 80 6.10 -0.26 -17.44
C ARG A 80 6.05 1.26 -17.56
N THR A 81 5.08 1.92 -16.93
CA THR A 81 4.89 3.37 -17.06
C THR A 81 5.84 4.18 -16.21
N HIS A 82 6.41 3.59 -15.16
CA HIS A 82 7.25 4.30 -14.17
C HIS A 82 8.69 3.78 -14.07
N MET A 83 9.13 2.90 -14.96
CA MET A 83 10.53 2.45 -14.96
C MET A 83 11.50 3.58 -15.38
N PRO A 84 12.72 3.65 -14.78
CA PRO A 84 13.21 2.79 -13.70
C PRO A 84 12.54 3.10 -12.35
N ILE A 85 12.24 2.04 -11.60
CA ILE A 85 11.69 2.13 -10.22
C ILE A 85 12.79 1.65 -9.27
N ASP A 86 13.26 2.50 -8.37
CA ASP A 86 14.24 2.12 -7.35
C ASP A 86 13.57 1.40 -6.19
N ILE A 87 12.43 1.95 -5.72
CA ILE A 87 11.67 1.42 -4.59
C ILE A 87 10.18 1.31 -4.96
N LEU A 88 9.61 0.12 -4.84
CA LEU A 88 8.18 -0.13 -4.94
C LEU A 88 7.62 -0.40 -3.54
N ILE A 89 6.76 0.49 -3.06
CA ILE A 89 5.99 0.31 -1.83
C ILE A 89 4.65 -0.33 -2.20
N ILE A 90 4.28 -1.43 -1.54
CA ILE A 90 2.99 -2.09 -1.74
C ILE A 90 2.21 -2.06 -0.43
N MET A 91 1.03 -1.43 -0.43
CA MET A 91 0.07 -1.49 0.69
C MET A 91 -1.31 -1.86 0.16
N LEU A 92 -1.63 -3.14 0.25
CA LEU A 92 -2.91 -3.75 -0.15
C LEU A 92 -3.30 -4.82 0.86
N GLY A 93 -4.50 -5.38 0.71
CA GLY A 93 -5.04 -6.44 1.57
C GLY A 93 -6.34 -6.05 2.27
N THR A 94 -6.59 -4.75 2.46
CA THR A 94 -7.82 -4.24 3.07
C THR A 94 -9.05 -4.69 2.29
N ASN A 95 -9.05 -4.55 0.97
CA ASN A 95 -10.21 -4.91 0.14
C ASN A 95 -10.40 -6.43 -0.02
N ASP A 96 -9.33 -7.22 0.10
CA ASP A 96 -9.37 -8.68 0.05
C ASP A 96 -10.10 -9.27 1.27
N LEU A 97 -10.20 -8.51 2.38
CA LEU A 97 -10.99 -8.86 3.55
C LEU A 97 -12.50 -8.75 3.33
N LYS A 98 -12.97 -8.14 2.23
CA LYS A 98 -14.42 -8.03 1.98
C LYS A 98 -15.05 -9.41 1.92
N THR A 99 -16.23 -9.54 2.50
CA THR A 99 -16.96 -10.82 2.62
C THR A 99 -17.13 -11.54 1.28
N ARG A 100 -17.33 -10.77 0.19
CA ARG A 100 -17.44 -11.29 -1.17
C ARG A 100 -16.22 -12.06 -1.69
N PHE A 101 -15.03 -11.81 -1.16
CA PHE A 101 -13.82 -12.58 -1.52
C PHE A 101 -13.54 -13.71 -0.54
N SER A 102 -14.19 -13.71 0.63
CA SER A 102 -14.06 -14.75 1.64
C SER A 102 -12.61 -15.06 2.06
N GLY A 103 -11.71 -14.09 1.91
CA GLY A 103 -10.29 -14.22 2.25
C GLY A 103 -10.05 -14.29 3.77
N ASN A 104 -8.98 -14.97 4.16
CA ASN A 104 -8.37 -14.85 5.50
C ASN A 104 -6.93 -14.31 5.35
N ALA A 105 -6.28 -13.97 6.45
CA ALA A 105 -4.95 -13.34 6.38
C ALA A 105 -3.91 -14.20 5.65
N GLU A 106 -3.97 -15.53 5.80
CA GLU A 106 -3.03 -16.47 5.15
C GLU A 106 -3.26 -16.55 3.62
N THR A 107 -4.52 -16.61 3.18
CA THR A 107 -4.84 -16.64 1.75
C THR A 107 -4.56 -15.29 1.09
N ILE A 108 -4.79 -14.19 1.81
CA ILE A 108 -4.43 -12.84 1.37
C ILE A 108 -2.91 -12.69 1.27
N ALA A 109 -2.14 -13.20 2.23
CA ALA A 109 -0.67 -13.20 2.17
C ALA A 109 -0.13 -14.09 1.03
N THR A 110 -0.77 -15.22 0.76
CA THR A 110 -0.46 -16.05 -0.41
C THR A 110 -0.68 -15.28 -1.71
N SER A 111 -1.79 -14.53 -1.80
CA SER A 111 -2.08 -13.66 -2.94
C SER A 111 -1.08 -12.50 -3.07
N MET A 112 -0.70 -11.88 -1.95
CA MET A 112 0.38 -10.88 -1.90
C MET A 112 1.70 -11.43 -2.42
N GLY A 113 2.02 -12.70 -2.14
CA GLY A 113 3.19 -13.39 -2.71
C GLY A 113 3.26 -13.32 -4.23
N ARG A 114 2.11 -13.35 -4.94
CA ARG A 114 2.09 -13.17 -6.40
C ARG A 114 2.51 -11.76 -6.84
N LEU A 115 2.17 -10.74 -6.06
CA LEU A 115 2.60 -9.36 -6.33
C LEU A 115 4.09 -9.21 -6.04
N LEU A 116 4.58 -9.77 -4.93
CA LEU A 116 6.01 -9.72 -4.58
C LEU A 116 6.87 -10.45 -5.62
N ASP A 117 6.45 -11.65 -6.04
CA ASP A 117 7.09 -12.39 -7.12
C ASP A 117 7.19 -11.52 -8.38
N PHE A 118 6.06 -10.98 -8.83
CA PHE A 118 6.02 -10.19 -10.06
C PHE A 118 6.78 -8.86 -9.96
N ALA A 119 6.71 -8.19 -8.81
CA ALA A 119 7.43 -6.95 -8.53
C ALA A 119 8.94 -7.11 -8.67
N ARG A 120 9.46 -8.24 -8.17
CA ARG A 120 10.90 -8.54 -8.12
C ARG A 120 11.47 -9.13 -9.41
N ARG A 121 10.65 -9.31 -10.44
CA ARG A 121 11.16 -9.69 -11.76
C ARG A 121 11.96 -8.53 -12.35
N PRO A 122 12.92 -8.83 -13.24
CA PRO A 122 13.54 -7.81 -14.09
C PRO A 122 12.50 -6.95 -14.80
N THR A 123 12.82 -5.66 -14.96
CA THR A 123 12.01 -4.72 -15.74
C THR A 123 12.54 -4.66 -17.18
N ASP A 124 11.81 -3.97 -18.06
CA ASP A 124 12.26 -3.68 -19.43
C ASP A 124 13.22 -2.47 -19.48
N ASP A 125 13.67 -1.99 -18.32
CA ASP A 125 14.74 -0.98 -18.21
C ASP A 125 16.06 -1.50 -18.81
N VAL A 126 16.94 -0.60 -19.24
CA VAL A 126 18.22 -0.93 -19.90
C VAL A 126 19.08 -1.84 -19.02
N GLU A 127 19.06 -1.62 -17.71
CA GLU A 127 19.80 -2.45 -16.75
C GLU A 127 19.01 -3.68 -16.26
N GLY A 128 17.73 -3.81 -16.64
CA GLY A 128 16.85 -4.91 -16.22
C GLY A 128 16.65 -5.00 -14.71
N ARG A 129 16.93 -3.93 -13.95
CA ARG A 129 16.90 -3.97 -12.48
C ARG A 129 15.46 -4.13 -11.98
N ALA A 130 15.30 -5.01 -11.00
CA ALA A 130 14.08 -5.09 -10.23
C ALA A 130 14.09 -4.03 -9.11
N PRO A 131 12.95 -3.42 -8.78
CA PRO A 131 12.86 -2.49 -7.65
C PRO A 131 13.14 -3.21 -6.33
N LYS A 132 13.73 -2.48 -5.37
CA LYS A 132 13.63 -2.86 -3.96
C LYS A 132 12.16 -2.77 -3.54
N VAL A 133 11.68 -3.73 -2.76
CA VAL A 133 10.26 -3.77 -2.36
C VAL A 133 10.12 -3.50 -0.87
N LEU A 134 9.24 -2.55 -0.53
CA LEU A 134 8.71 -2.36 0.82
C LEU A 134 7.27 -2.86 0.86
N LEU A 135 7.04 -4.02 1.46
CA LEU A 135 5.70 -4.51 1.75
C LEU A 135 5.19 -3.87 3.03
N MET A 136 4.07 -3.16 2.94
CA MET A 136 3.39 -2.62 4.10
C MET A 136 2.10 -3.39 4.39
N SER A 137 1.88 -3.75 5.65
CA SER A 137 0.57 -4.20 6.10
C SER A 137 -0.32 -2.99 6.37
N PRO A 138 -1.55 -2.90 5.83
CA PRO A 138 -2.50 -1.87 6.24
C PRO A 138 -2.86 -2.04 7.73
N PRO A 139 -3.27 -0.99 8.44
CA PRO A 139 -3.63 -1.15 9.84
C PRO A 139 -4.91 -2.00 9.93
N PRO A 140 -5.14 -2.68 11.07
CA PRO A 140 -6.37 -3.43 11.28
C PRO A 140 -7.62 -2.56 11.09
N LEU A 141 -8.71 -3.20 10.64
CA LEU A 141 -10.02 -2.57 10.55
C LEU A 141 -10.47 -2.09 11.94
N GLY A 142 -11.22 -0.99 11.98
CA GLY A 142 -11.90 -0.54 13.18
C GLY A 142 -13.21 -1.32 13.43
N PRO A 143 -13.94 -1.02 14.52
CA PRO A 143 -15.27 -1.58 14.75
C PRO A 143 -16.25 -1.19 13.63
N LEU A 144 -16.77 -2.18 12.91
CA LEU A 144 -17.60 -1.98 11.70
C LEU A 144 -19.08 -1.72 11.98
N ALA A 145 -19.59 -2.07 13.17
CA ALA A 145 -21.01 -1.94 13.49
C ALA A 145 -21.48 -0.48 13.37
N GLY A 146 -22.49 -0.24 12.54
CA GLY A 146 -23.06 1.10 12.31
C GLY A 146 -22.26 1.98 11.33
N THR A 147 -21.17 1.49 10.73
CA THR A 147 -20.41 2.23 9.72
C THR A 147 -20.96 2.00 8.31
N PRO A 148 -20.66 2.89 7.34
CA PRO A 148 -21.05 2.70 5.93
C PRO A 148 -20.50 1.43 5.27
N PHE A 149 -19.50 0.78 5.89
CA PHE A 149 -18.85 -0.42 5.37
C PHE A 149 -19.27 -1.71 6.09
N ALA A 150 -20.19 -1.65 7.05
CA ALA A 150 -20.69 -2.80 7.82
C ALA A 150 -21.27 -3.95 6.95
N ALA A 151 -21.75 -3.63 5.74
CA ALA A 151 -22.28 -4.64 4.82
C ALA A 151 -21.19 -5.29 3.93
N GLN A 152 -19.98 -4.70 3.88
CA GLN A 152 -18.88 -5.18 3.03
C GLN A 152 -17.88 -6.03 3.80
N PHE A 153 -17.81 -5.85 5.11
CA PHE A 153 -16.89 -6.52 6.03
C PHE A 153 -17.69 -7.06 7.22
N ASP A 154 -17.31 -8.21 7.74
CA ASP A 154 -17.95 -8.84 8.89
C ASP A 154 -16.96 -9.02 10.07
N ASP A 155 -17.42 -9.67 11.14
CA ASP A 155 -16.58 -9.96 12.31
C ASP A 155 -15.37 -10.85 11.99
N ARG A 156 -15.44 -11.65 10.90
CA ARG A 156 -14.29 -12.40 10.41
C ARG A 156 -13.31 -11.44 9.73
N SER A 157 -13.77 -10.56 8.84
CA SER A 157 -12.94 -9.52 8.22
C SER A 157 -12.17 -8.70 9.28
N TYR A 158 -12.87 -8.28 10.34
CA TYR A 158 -12.27 -7.56 11.45
C TYR A 158 -11.15 -8.38 12.11
N ARG A 159 -11.42 -9.61 12.54
CA ARG A 159 -10.42 -10.48 13.19
C ARG A 159 -9.23 -10.81 12.29
N GLU A 160 -9.49 -11.10 11.01
CA GLU A 160 -8.44 -11.42 10.05
C GLU A 160 -7.54 -10.22 9.73
N SER A 161 -8.05 -8.99 9.80
CA SER A 161 -7.25 -7.79 9.59
C SER A 161 -6.07 -7.68 10.57
N TYR A 162 -6.25 -8.10 11.84
CA TYR A 162 -5.18 -8.12 12.85
C TYR A 162 -4.09 -9.16 12.58
N ARG A 163 -4.37 -10.15 11.74
CA ARG A 163 -3.42 -11.22 11.41
C ARG A 163 -2.56 -10.88 10.19
N LEU A 164 -2.98 -9.89 9.37
CA LEU A 164 -2.28 -9.53 8.14
C LEU A 164 -0.82 -9.18 8.36
N ALA A 165 -0.50 -8.37 9.38
CA ALA A 165 0.87 -7.92 9.63
C ALA A 165 1.83 -9.08 9.88
N ALA A 166 1.42 -10.07 10.67
CA ALA A 166 2.24 -11.27 10.92
C ALA A 166 2.45 -12.08 9.63
N CYS A 167 1.38 -12.37 8.89
CA CYS A 167 1.47 -13.12 7.64
C CYS A 167 2.29 -12.39 6.57
N TYR A 168 2.20 -11.06 6.50
CA TYR A 168 2.94 -10.25 5.54
C TYR A 168 4.42 -10.14 5.90
N ARG A 169 4.77 -10.08 7.19
CA ARG A 169 6.18 -10.12 7.62
C ARG A 169 6.84 -11.42 7.17
N ASP A 170 6.17 -12.56 7.38
CA ASP A 170 6.68 -13.86 6.97
C ASP A 170 6.81 -13.95 5.43
N LYS A 171 5.82 -13.41 4.71
CA LYS A 171 5.84 -13.36 3.25
C LYS A 171 6.92 -12.42 2.69
N ALA A 172 7.15 -11.28 3.32
CA ALA A 172 8.22 -10.36 2.95
C ALA A 172 9.59 -11.04 3.09
N ALA A 173 9.82 -11.77 4.19
CA ALA A 173 11.06 -12.52 4.40
C ALA A 173 11.27 -13.61 3.32
N GLU A 174 10.23 -14.38 2.99
CA GLU A 174 10.27 -15.40 1.92
C GLU A 174 10.68 -14.80 0.56
N TYR A 175 10.19 -13.61 0.25
CA TYR A 175 10.47 -12.91 -0.99
C TYR A 175 11.56 -11.84 -0.84
N GLY A 176 12.40 -11.85 0.21
CA GLY A 176 13.50 -10.89 0.38
C GLY A 176 13.09 -9.41 0.21
N ALA A 177 11.87 -9.06 0.64
CA ALA A 177 11.34 -7.70 0.67
C ALA A 177 11.47 -7.11 2.08
N ALA A 178 11.59 -5.79 2.18
CA ALA A 178 11.43 -5.11 3.45
C ALA A 178 9.97 -5.15 3.89
N PHE A 179 9.73 -5.06 5.20
CA PHE A 179 8.40 -5.10 5.79
C PHE A 179 8.19 -3.94 6.76
N PHE A 180 7.00 -3.35 6.72
CA PHE A 180 6.55 -2.34 7.69
C PHE A 180 5.08 -2.56 8.07
N ASP A 181 4.79 -2.61 9.37
CA ASP A 181 3.42 -2.67 9.89
C ASP A 181 2.91 -1.25 10.17
N THR A 182 2.03 -0.74 9.31
CA THR A 182 1.47 0.61 9.48
C THR A 182 0.57 0.73 10.71
N GLY A 183 0.01 -0.38 11.21
CA GLY A 183 -0.78 -0.45 12.44
C GLY A 183 -0.01 -0.06 13.70
N THR A 184 1.32 -0.03 13.63
CA THR A 184 2.18 0.46 14.72
C THR A 184 2.23 1.98 14.84
N VAL A 185 1.75 2.71 13.82
CA VAL A 185 1.83 4.18 13.72
C VAL A 185 0.47 4.83 13.49
N ILE A 186 -0.43 4.18 12.75
CA ILE A 186 -1.74 4.72 12.39
C ILE A 186 -2.85 3.68 12.59
N ALA A 187 -4.06 4.14 12.89
CA ALA A 187 -5.26 3.31 12.98
C ALA A 187 -6.34 3.76 12.00
N ALA A 188 -7.28 2.87 11.69
CA ALA A 188 -8.46 3.22 10.91
C ALA A 188 -9.34 4.25 11.65
N SER A 189 -9.92 5.18 10.90
CA SER A 189 -10.83 6.22 11.39
C SER A 189 -12.06 5.59 12.02
N ARG A 190 -12.53 6.19 13.11
CA ARG A 190 -13.78 5.78 13.76
C ARG A 190 -15.03 6.11 12.93
N LEU A 191 -14.91 6.95 11.91
CA LEU A 191 -16.02 7.34 11.05
C LEU A 191 -16.51 6.18 10.18
N ASP A 192 -15.59 5.40 9.65
CA ASP A 192 -15.92 4.35 8.69
C ASP A 192 -15.22 3.00 8.92
N ALA A 193 -14.31 2.95 9.90
CA ALA A 193 -13.54 1.78 10.31
C ALA A 193 -12.58 1.22 9.25
N VAL A 194 -12.31 1.95 8.17
CA VAL A 194 -11.46 1.51 7.07
C VAL A 194 -10.37 2.53 6.75
N HIS A 195 -10.74 3.80 6.54
CA HIS A 195 -9.83 4.82 6.00
C HIS A 195 -9.12 5.64 7.06
N PHE A 196 -8.20 6.52 6.67
CA PHE A 196 -7.40 7.32 7.60
C PHE A 196 -8.02 8.68 7.88
N ASP A 197 -7.91 9.14 9.12
CA ASP A 197 -8.10 10.54 9.46
C ASP A 197 -6.94 11.39 8.89
N ALA A 198 -7.15 12.70 8.77
CA ALA A 198 -6.17 13.60 8.16
C ALA A 198 -4.91 13.77 9.01
N GLU A 199 -5.05 13.90 10.34
CA GLU A 199 -3.95 14.21 11.25
C GLU A 199 -2.89 13.08 11.33
N PRO A 200 -3.25 11.80 11.59
CA PRO A 200 -2.24 10.76 11.82
C PRO A 200 -1.42 10.38 10.58
N GLN A 201 -1.86 10.78 9.38
CA GLN A 201 -1.11 10.57 8.13
C GLN A 201 0.26 11.26 8.14
N ALA A 202 0.45 12.29 8.96
CA ALA A 202 1.75 12.93 9.14
C ALA A 202 2.79 11.98 9.78
N ASP A 203 2.38 11.16 10.73
CA ASP A 203 3.28 10.24 11.42
C ASP A 203 3.55 8.99 10.58
N LEU A 204 2.54 8.51 9.87
CA LEU A 204 2.74 7.48 8.84
C LEU A 204 3.79 7.95 7.81
N ALA A 205 3.65 9.17 7.29
CA ALA A 205 4.60 9.71 6.31
C ALA A 205 6.05 9.73 6.80
N LYS A 206 6.28 10.17 8.05
CA LYS A 206 7.63 10.19 8.66
C LYS A 206 8.19 8.77 8.81
N ALA A 207 7.36 7.83 9.28
CA ALA A 207 7.77 6.44 9.47
C ALA A 207 8.14 5.77 8.14
N VAL A 208 7.29 5.91 7.11
CA VAL A 208 7.59 5.35 5.77
C VAL A 208 8.81 6.03 5.14
N ALA A 209 8.98 7.35 5.31
CA ALA A 209 10.18 8.05 4.83
C ALA A 209 11.47 7.49 5.46
N ALA A 210 11.44 7.05 6.72
CA ALA A 210 12.59 6.42 7.35
C ALA A 210 12.91 5.06 6.72
N GLU A 211 11.91 4.22 6.45
CA GLU A 211 12.11 2.93 5.77
C GLU A 211 12.61 3.12 4.33
N VAL A 212 12.09 4.11 3.61
CA VAL A 212 12.55 4.45 2.25
C VAL A 212 14.02 4.86 2.23
N ARG A 213 14.48 5.68 3.20
CA ARG A 213 15.90 6.05 3.29
C ARG A 213 16.80 4.83 3.55
N LYS A 214 16.41 3.96 4.50
CA LYS A 214 17.15 2.72 4.78
C LYS A 214 17.30 1.86 3.53
N LEU A 215 16.21 1.72 2.76
CA LEU A 215 16.23 0.98 1.49
C LEU A 215 17.07 1.66 0.42
N ALA A 216 17.07 2.99 0.32
CA ALA A 216 17.87 3.71 -0.66
C ALA A 216 19.39 3.57 -0.42
N GLU A 217 19.80 3.38 0.83
CA GLU A 217 21.19 3.22 1.26
C GLU A 217 21.71 1.77 1.17
N SER A 218 20.82 0.80 1.00
CA SER A 218 21.13 -0.65 1.07
C SER A 218 21.67 -1.27 -0.22
#